data_AF-A0A1N7GHW3-F1
#
_entry.id   AF-A0A1N7GHW3-F1
#
_cell.length_a   1.000
_cell.length_b   1.000
_cell.length_c   1.000
_cell.angle_alpha   90.00
_cell.angle_beta   90.00
_cell.angle_gamma   90.00
#
_symmetry.space_group_name_H-M   'P 1'
#
loop_
_entity.id
_entity.type
_entity.pdbx_description
1 polymer ?
#
loop_
_entity_poly.entity_id
_entity_poly.type
_entity_poly.pdbx_seq_one_letter_code
_entity_poly.pdbx_strand_id
1 'polypeptide(L)'
;MGFKQIRTSDLTGVELKEADVVTVAVKSAGKVFDAAAEELSALKRLTNVIELEFRHPDGELETVLCSKTEFEKLVSTAQLDTFDNLRGRRSGFSPRRSE
;
A
#
# COMPACT_ATOMS: atom_id res chain seq x y z
N MET A 1 -44.82 -3.07 -9.21
CA MET A 1 -44.13 -1.96 -8.51
C MET A 1 -42.65 -2.22 -8.65
N GLY A 2 -41.93 -1.40 -9.42
CA GLY A 2 -40.49 -1.55 -9.61
C GLY A 2 -39.75 -1.00 -8.39
N PHE A 3 -38.89 -1.81 -7.79
CA PHE A 3 -38.03 -1.36 -6.70
C PHE A 3 -36.97 -0.42 -7.28
N LYS A 4 -37.08 0.88 -6.99
CA LYS A 4 -36.00 1.83 -7.27
C LYS A 4 -34.90 1.56 -6.23
N GLN A 5 -33.81 0.90 -6.64
CA GLN A 5 -32.61 0.84 -5.82
C GLN A 5 -31.99 2.24 -5.80
N ILE A 6 -32.05 2.88 -4.64
CA ILE A 6 -31.40 4.17 -4.40
C ILE A 6 -30.08 3.83 -3.72
N ARG A 7 -28.96 4.23 -4.31
CA ARG A 7 -27.66 4.16 -3.66
C ARG A 7 -27.46 5.44 -2.88
N THR A 8 -27.02 5.32 -1.64
CA THR A 8 -26.86 6.44 -0.71
C THR A 8 -25.42 6.45 -0.24
N SER A 9 -24.80 7.63 -0.16
CA SER A 9 -23.46 7.76 0.42
C SER A 9 -23.50 7.36 1.90
N ASP A 10 -22.61 6.46 2.31
CA ASP A 10 -22.45 6.10 3.73
C ASP A 10 -21.83 7.23 4.56
N LEU A 11 -21.20 8.23 3.90
CA LEU A 11 -20.56 9.36 4.56
C LEU A 11 -21.54 10.49 4.91
N THR A 12 -22.46 10.81 3.99
CA THR A 12 -23.35 11.97 4.12
C THR A 12 -24.83 11.64 4.09
N GLY A 13 -25.21 10.41 3.71
CA GLY A 13 -26.61 10.01 3.60
C GLY A 13 -27.32 10.58 2.37
N VAL A 14 -26.60 11.19 1.43
CA VAL A 14 -27.15 11.78 0.20
C VAL A 14 -27.38 10.70 -0.86
N GLU A 15 -28.49 10.79 -1.59
CA GLU A 15 -28.75 9.92 -2.75
C GLU A 15 -27.70 10.16 -3.84
N LEU A 16 -26.93 9.12 -4.14
CA LEU A 16 -25.95 9.11 -5.21
C LEU A 16 -26.59 8.60 -6.50
N LYS A 17 -26.26 9.24 -7.62
CA LYS A 17 -26.51 8.66 -8.94
C LYS A 17 -25.55 7.51 -9.13
N GLU A 18 -26.00 6.41 -9.74
CA GLU A 18 -25.18 5.21 -9.93
C GLU A 18 -23.84 5.49 -10.64
N ALA A 19 -23.79 6.51 -11.50
CA ALA A 19 -22.57 6.92 -12.21
C ALA A 19 -21.50 7.55 -11.31
N ASP A 20 -21.88 8.07 -10.15
CA ASP A 20 -21.01 8.87 -9.26
C ASP A 20 -20.62 8.11 -7.98
N VAL A 21 -21.08 6.86 -7.84
CA VAL A 21 -20.78 5.99 -6.69
C VAL A 21 -19.37 5.42 -6.83
N VAL A 22 -18.54 5.69 -5.83
CA VAL A 22 -17.22 5.08 -5.67
C VAL A 22 -17.24 4.14 -4.47
N THR A 23 -17.08 2.85 -4.74
CA THR A 23 -16.96 1.83 -3.70
C THR A 23 -15.52 1.81 -3.16
N VAL A 24 -15.36 2.10 -1.88
CA VAL A 24 -14.06 2.17 -1.20
C VAL A 24 -13.91 1.00 -0.23
N ALA A 25 -12.83 0.24 -0.39
CA ALA A 25 -12.48 -0.87 0.50
C ALA A 25 -11.36 -0.47 1.47
N VAL A 26 -11.63 -0.56 2.76
CA VAL A 26 -10.67 -0.37 3.85
C VAL A 26 -10.05 -1.72 4.20
N LYS A 27 -8.92 -2.04 3.54
CA LYS A 27 -8.26 -3.37 3.65
C LYS A 27 -7.91 -3.75 5.10
N SER A 28 -7.45 -2.81 5.92
CA SER A 28 -7.06 -3.06 7.31
C SER A 28 -8.24 -3.46 8.21
N ALA A 29 -9.45 -2.99 7.89
CA ALA A 29 -10.66 -3.26 8.66
C ALA A 29 -11.56 -4.33 8.01
N GLY A 30 -11.24 -4.76 6.78
CA GLY A 30 -12.09 -5.65 5.99
C GLY A 30 -13.48 -5.06 5.68
N LYS A 31 -13.60 -3.73 5.68
CA LYS A 31 -14.87 -3.01 5.48
C LYS A 31 -14.93 -2.35 4.11
N VAL A 32 -16.14 -2.21 3.60
CA VAL A 32 -16.43 -1.52 2.35
C VAL A 32 -17.50 -0.47 2.63
N PHE A 33 -17.39 0.69 2.00
CA PHE A 33 -18.40 1.74 2.03
C PHE A 33 -18.50 2.43 0.67
N ASP A 34 -19.66 2.99 0.38
CA ASP A 34 -19.92 3.73 -0.84
C ASP A 34 -19.90 5.25 -0.56
N ALA A 35 -19.17 6.00 -1.39
CA ALA A 35 -19.02 7.44 -1.28
C ALA A 35 -19.03 8.11 -2.65
N ALA A 36 -19.33 9.41 -2.69
CA ALA A 36 -19.20 10.20 -3.91
C ALA A 36 -17.72 10.47 -4.24
N ALA A 37 -17.39 10.58 -5.52
CA ALA A 37 -16.03 10.97 -5.95
C ALA A 37 -15.59 12.33 -5.38
N GLU A 38 -16.54 13.26 -5.18
CA GLU A 38 -16.31 14.57 -4.58
C GLU A 38 -15.92 14.46 -3.09
N GLU A 39 -16.53 13.54 -2.34
CA GLU A 39 -16.21 13.30 -0.93
C GLU A 39 -14.79 12.73 -0.79
N LEU A 40 -14.39 11.88 -1.74
CA LEU A 40 -13.05 11.30 -1.81
C LEU A 40 -11.98 12.27 -2.33
N SER A 41 -12.36 13.47 -2.78
CA SER A 41 -11.40 14.52 -3.17
C SER A 41 -10.73 15.17 -1.95
N ALA A 42 -11.38 15.15 -0.79
CA ALA A 42 -10.83 15.66 0.47
C ALA A 42 -9.71 14.76 1.02
N LEU A 43 -9.65 13.49 0.60
CA LEU A 43 -8.58 12.58 0.99
C LEU A 43 -7.28 12.96 0.29
N LYS A 44 -6.22 13.20 1.07
CA LYS A 44 -4.87 13.37 0.51
C LYS A 44 -4.40 12.05 -0.09
N ARG A 45 -4.56 11.93 -1.41
CA ARG A 45 -4.13 10.75 -2.17
C ARG A 45 -2.61 10.70 -2.17
N LEU A 46 -2.05 9.77 -1.40
CA LEU A 46 -0.64 9.40 -1.51
C LEU A 46 -0.52 8.35 -2.61
N THR A 47 -0.22 8.81 -3.83
CA THR A 47 0.15 7.92 -4.93
C THR A 47 1.63 7.57 -4.82
N ASN A 48 2.02 6.35 -5.17
CA ASN A 48 3.42 5.87 -5.13
C ASN A 48 4.03 5.80 -3.73
N VAL A 49 3.33 5.22 -2.76
CA VAL A 49 3.90 4.84 -1.46
C VAL A 49 4.47 3.44 -1.50
N ILE A 50 5.55 3.23 -0.74
CA ILE A 50 6.21 1.95 -0.50
C ILE A 50 6.02 1.60 0.97
N GLU A 51 5.68 0.34 1.23
CA GLU A 51 5.58 -0.22 2.58
C GLU A 51 6.93 -0.87 2.94
N LEU A 52 7.52 -0.41 4.04
CA LEU A 52 8.78 -0.91 4.57
C LEU A 52 8.53 -1.59 5.92
N GLU A 53 9.19 -2.71 6.17
CA GLU A 53 9.21 -3.36 7.48
C GLU A 53 10.59 -3.14 8.10
N PHE A 54 10.65 -2.37 9.17
CA PHE A 54 11.86 -2.24 9.97
C PHE A 54 11.91 -3.38 10.99
N ARG A 55 13.02 -4.11 10.97
CA ARG A 55 13.33 -5.13 11.96
C ARG A 55 14.39 -4.58 12.88
N HIS A 56 13.96 -4.08 14.03
CA HIS A 56 14.87 -3.54 15.02
C HIS A 56 15.72 -4.66 15.64
N PRO A 57 16.95 -4.38 16.10
CA PRO A 57 17.82 -5.40 16.72
C PRO A 57 17.20 -6.08 17.94
N ASP A 58 16.29 -5.39 18.63
CA ASP A 58 15.57 -5.86 19.80
C ASP A 58 14.41 -6.82 19.45
N GLY A 59 14.20 -7.09 18.16
CA GLY A 59 13.17 -8.01 17.65
C GLY A 59 11.83 -7.35 17.38
N GLU A 60 11.70 -6.05 17.65
CA GLU A 60 10.51 -5.27 17.28
C GLU A 60 10.40 -5.10 15.77
N LEU A 61 9.17 -5.27 15.27
CA LEU A 61 8.82 -5.05 13.87
C LEU A 61 7.96 -3.79 13.77
N GLU A 62 8.35 -2.89 12.88
CA GLU A 62 7.64 -1.65 12.63
C GLU A 62 7.34 -1.49 11.14
N THR A 63 6.06 -1.37 10.79
CA THR A 63 5.62 -1.12 9.41
C THR A 63 5.58 0.39 9.16
N VAL A 64 6.37 0.86 8.21
CA VAL A 64 6.50 2.27 7.86
C VAL A 64 6.12 2.49 6.41
N LEU A 65 5.25 3.48 6.16
CA LEU A 65 4.86 3.91 4.82
C LEU A 65 5.68 5.14 4.42
N CYS A 66 6.43 5.06 3.32
CA CYS A 66 7.19 6.18 2.77
C CYS A 66 6.80 6.45 1.31
N SER A 67 7.03 7.66 0.80
CA SER A 67 6.88 7.90 -0.64
C SER A 67 8.04 7.26 -1.40
N LYS A 68 7.76 6.81 -2.63
CA LYS A 68 8.78 6.26 -3.53
C LYS A 68 9.92 7.23 -3.80
N THR A 69 9.63 8.53 -3.90
CA THR A 69 10.66 9.56 -4.12
C THR A 69 11.61 9.73 -2.95
N GLU A 70 11.13 9.65 -1.71
CA GLU A 70 12.02 9.71 -0.54
C GLU A 70 12.82 8.41 -0.40
N PHE A 71 12.22 7.27 -0.72
CA PHE A 71 12.92 5.99 -0.75
C PHE A 71 14.04 5.96 -1.80
N GLU A 72 13.77 6.43 -3.02
CA GLU A 72 14.75 6.43 -4.13
C GLU A 72 15.97 7.33 -3.86
N LYS A 73 15.85 8.35 -3.01
CA LYS A 73 17.01 9.15 -2.56
C LYS A 73 18.00 8.33 -1.72
N LEU A 74 17.50 7.35 -0.99
CA LEU A 74 18.30 6.51 -0.10
C LEU A 74 18.76 5.23 -0.80
N VAL A 75 17.85 4.59 -1.52
CA VAL A 75 18.08 3.32 -2.21
C VAL A 75 17.66 3.47 -3.66
N SER A 76 18.64 3.51 -4.55
CA SER A 76 18.35 3.44 -5.97
C SER A 76 17.82 2.05 -6.35
N THR A 77 16.98 1.98 -7.38
CA THR A 77 16.44 0.70 -7.88
C THR A 77 17.53 -0.30 -8.24
N ALA A 78 18.64 0.17 -8.80
CA ALA A 78 19.82 -0.66 -9.11
C ALA A 78 20.47 -1.26 -7.86
N GLN A 79 20.46 -0.55 -6.73
CA GLN A 79 20.97 -1.09 -5.46
C GLN A 79 19.98 -2.07 -4.85
N LEU A 80 18.68 -1.79 -4.94
CA LEU A 80 17.64 -2.69 -4.46
C LEU A 80 17.71 -4.06 -5.15
N ASP A 81 17.98 -4.10 -6.45
CA ASP A 81 18.15 -5.35 -7.21
C ASP A 81 19.38 -6.16 -6.72
N THR A 82 20.35 -5.50 -6.10
CA THR A 82 21.53 -6.16 -5.49
C THR A 82 21.31 -6.56 -4.03
N PHE A 83 20.24 -6.06 -3.39
CA PHE A 83 19.87 -6.39 -2.02
C PHE A 83 19.13 -7.72 -1.98
N ASP A 84 19.84 -8.78 -2.34
CA ASP A 84 19.38 -10.14 -2.13
C ASP A 84 19.63 -10.53 -0.67
N ASN A 85 18.57 -10.96 -0.01
CA ASN A 85 18.46 -11.04 1.44
C ASN A 85 19.23 -12.25 1.96
N LEU A 86 20.56 -12.16 2.02
CA LEU A 86 21.39 -13.16 2.67
C LEU A 86 22.47 -12.45 3.48
N ARG A 87 22.14 -12.17 4.75
CA ARG A 87 23.11 -12.19 5.85
C ARG A 87 24.20 -13.23 5.54
N GLY A 88 25.36 -12.74 5.10
CA GLY A 88 26.58 -13.54 4.95
C GLY A 88 26.68 -14.53 3.78
N ARG A 89 25.76 -14.62 2.81
CA ARG A 89 26.04 -15.42 1.60
C ARG A 89 26.38 -14.50 0.43
N ARG A 90 27.67 -14.36 0.17
CA ARG A 90 28.16 -13.87 -1.12
C ARG A 90 27.55 -14.75 -2.21
N SER A 91 26.71 -14.18 -3.06
CA SER A 91 26.28 -14.85 -4.29
C SER A 91 27.54 -15.29 -5.05
N GLY A 92 27.61 -16.58 -5.42
CA GLY A 92 28.77 -17.18 -6.09
C GLY A 92 29.88 -17.76 -5.20
N PHE A 93 29.84 -17.60 -3.87
CA PHE A 93 30.82 -18.25 -2.98
C PHE A 93 30.28 -19.58 -2.43
N SER A 94 30.77 -20.69 -2.98
CA SER A 94 30.58 -22.03 -2.42
C SER A 94 31.91 -22.52 -1.84
N PRO A 95 32.00 -22.91 -0.56
CA PRO A 95 33.24 -23.41 0.05
C PRO A 95 33.68 -24.81 -0.48
N ARG A 96 33.09 -25.31 -1.57
CA ARG A 96 33.38 -26.63 -2.16
C ARG A 96 34.43 -26.62 -3.29
N ARG A 97 35.35 -25.66 -3.33
CA ARG A 97 36.52 -25.76 -4.22
C ARG A 97 37.81 -25.59 -3.44
N SER A 98 38.13 -26.64 -2.71
CA SER A 98 39.50 -27.02 -2.37
C SER A 98 39.81 -28.23 -3.27
N GLU A 99 40.98 -28.20 -3.91
CA GLU A 99 41.47 -29.07 -5.01
C GLU A 99 40.92 -28.82 -6.42
#